data_AF-A0A2E1DXS5-F1
#
_entry.id   AF-A0A2E1DXS5-F1
#
_cell.length_a   1.000
_cell.length_b   1.000
_cell.length_c   1.000
_cell.angle_alpha   90.00
_cell.angle_beta   90.00
_cell.angle_gamma   90.00
#
_symmetry.space_group_name_H-M   'P 1'
#
loop_
_entity.id
_entity.type
_entity.pdbx_description
1 polymer ?
#
loop_
_entity_poly.entity_id
_entity_poly.type
_entity_poly.pdbx_seq_one_letter_code
_entity_poly.pdbx_strand_id
1 'polypeptide(L)'
;MKLQVIRTQLGKDATNGLLFVDGIFECFTLEDQYQETKVMHETCIPEGEYDIKLRTVGGFNERYTKKYPTFHRGMLWLQDVPGFEWILIHQGNTDEHTSGCLIVGNSQQDLDVNFNGMVGSSADAYKKLYRKVSGAILKGDKVTIEYSKIMLDKEERTSCCGCEKIDNILNGVSQIEKKLKLSKLIK
;
A
#
# COMPACT_ATOMS: atom_id res chain seq x y z
N MET A 1 9.42 -13.70 -5.44
CA MET A 1 9.43 -12.37 -4.78
C MET A 1 8.02 -11.82 -4.80
N LYS A 2 7.51 -11.35 -3.66
CA LYS A 2 6.17 -10.78 -3.55
C LYS A 2 6.26 -9.31 -3.19
N LEU A 3 5.64 -8.45 -4.01
CA LEU A 3 5.43 -7.04 -3.72
C LEU A 3 4.03 -6.86 -3.15
N GLN A 4 3.85 -5.89 -2.25
CA GLN A 4 2.55 -5.57 -1.67
C GLN A 4 2.40 -4.06 -1.59
N VAL A 5 1.39 -3.52 -2.27
CA VAL A 5 0.95 -2.14 -2.15
C VAL A 5 -0.23 -2.11 -1.19
N ILE A 6 -0.04 -1.45 -0.06
CA ILE A 6 -1.07 -1.23 0.94
C ILE A 6 -1.49 0.24 0.87
N ARG A 7 -2.71 0.51 0.40
CA ARG A 7 -3.28 1.85 0.34
C ARG A 7 -3.63 2.34 1.73
N THR A 8 -3.15 3.52 2.07
CA THR A 8 -3.31 4.11 3.41
C THR A 8 -4.24 5.31 3.43
N GLN A 9 -4.38 6.02 2.30
CA GLN A 9 -5.28 7.17 2.19
C GLN A 9 -5.90 7.19 0.78
N LEU A 10 -7.23 7.07 0.72
CA LEU A 10 -8.01 7.16 -0.51
C LEU A 10 -8.55 8.59 -0.58
N GLY A 11 -7.82 9.46 -1.28
CA GLY A 11 -8.19 10.86 -1.43
C GLY A 11 -9.14 11.09 -2.61
N LYS A 12 -9.44 12.36 -2.85
CA LYS A 12 -10.35 12.79 -3.91
C LYS A 12 -9.73 12.62 -5.30
N ASP A 13 -8.47 13.02 -5.45
CA ASP A 13 -7.79 13.07 -6.75
C ASP A 13 -6.54 12.16 -6.79
N ALA A 14 -6.15 11.58 -5.65
CA ALA A 14 -5.04 10.63 -5.56
C ALA A 14 -5.25 9.54 -4.50
N THR A 15 -4.47 8.47 -4.59
CA THR A 15 -4.39 7.41 -3.59
C THR A 15 -2.95 7.25 -3.09
N ASN A 16 -2.75 7.46 -1.79
CA ASN A 16 -1.47 7.19 -1.14
C ASN A 16 -1.39 5.73 -0.68
N GLY A 17 -0.20 5.13 -0.84
CA GLY A 17 0.07 3.81 -0.28
C GLY A 17 1.52 3.60 0.13
N LEU A 18 1.78 2.39 0.61
CA LEU A 18 3.07 1.87 1.03
C LEU A 18 3.40 0.63 0.19
N LEU A 19 4.61 0.54 -0.33
CA LEU A 19 5.11 -0.63 -1.02
C LEU A 19 6.05 -1.44 -0.12
N PHE A 20 5.81 -2.74 -0.05
CA PHE A 20 6.65 -3.72 0.62
C PHE A 20 7.21 -4.71 -0.41
N VAL A 21 8.43 -5.19 -0.17
CA VAL A 21 9.05 -6.29 -0.91
C VAL A 21 9.36 -7.40 0.09
N ASP A 22 8.73 -8.56 -0.10
CA ASP A 22 8.84 -9.73 0.78
C ASP A 22 8.61 -9.35 2.26
N GLY A 23 7.58 -8.53 2.51
CA GLY A 23 7.17 -8.06 3.85
C GLY A 23 8.00 -6.92 4.44
N ILE A 24 9.03 -6.44 3.74
CA ILE A 24 9.89 -5.34 4.21
C ILE A 24 9.48 -4.04 3.51
N PHE A 25 9.26 -2.98 4.29
CA PHE A 25 8.94 -1.66 3.74
C PHE A 25 10.01 -1.19 2.76
N GLU A 26 9.59 -0.82 1.55
CA GLU A 26 10.48 -0.44 0.47
C GLU A 26 10.43 1.06 0.17
N CYS A 27 9.23 1.61 -0.01
CA CYS A 27 8.98 3.01 -0.33
C CYS A 27 7.47 3.37 -0.23
N PHE A 28 7.15 4.65 -0.38
CA PHE A 28 5.78 5.14 -0.54
C PHE A 28 5.33 5.06 -2.00
N THR A 29 4.02 5.02 -2.23
CA THR A 29 3.41 4.97 -3.56
C THR A 29 2.36 6.05 -3.77
N LEU A 30 2.18 6.46 -5.02
CA LEU A 30 1.10 7.35 -5.45
C LEU A 30 0.41 6.74 -6.68
N GLU A 31 -0.91 6.75 -6.68
CA GLU A 31 -1.78 6.35 -7.77
C GLU A 31 -2.85 7.44 -7.96
N ASP A 32 -3.59 7.37 -9.08
CA ASP A 32 -4.84 8.11 -9.26
C ASP A 32 -5.85 7.82 -8.12
N GLN A 33 -6.95 8.54 -8.06
CA GLN A 33 -8.06 8.26 -7.15
C GLN A 33 -8.75 6.91 -7.47
N TYR A 34 -9.46 6.38 -6.48
CA TYR A 34 -10.35 5.24 -6.70
C TYR A 34 -11.60 5.67 -7.48
N GLN A 35 -11.98 4.86 -8.48
CA GLN A 35 -13.26 4.97 -9.17
C GLN A 35 -13.92 3.58 -9.24
N GLU A 36 -15.23 3.54 -9.06
CA GLU A 36 -16.01 2.29 -9.25
C GLU A 36 -15.97 1.82 -10.70
N THR A 37 -16.06 2.76 -11.64
CA THR A 37 -15.93 2.50 -13.09
C THR A 37 -14.68 3.20 -13.60
N LYS A 38 -13.88 2.49 -14.39
CA LYS A 38 -12.63 3.03 -14.92
C LYS A 38 -12.87 4.31 -15.75
N VAL A 39 -12.18 5.37 -15.35
CA VAL A 39 -12.00 6.60 -16.11
C VAL A 39 -10.56 6.62 -16.64
N MET A 40 -10.37 7.11 -17.86
CA MET A 40 -9.04 7.19 -18.46
C MET A 40 -8.22 8.28 -17.76
N HIS A 41 -7.03 7.94 -17.26
CA HIS A 41 -6.12 8.83 -16.51
C HIS A 41 -6.61 9.28 -15.12
N GLU A 42 -7.66 8.66 -14.59
CA GLU A 42 -8.31 9.11 -13.35
C GLU A 42 -8.76 7.89 -12.52
N THR A 43 -8.01 6.78 -12.56
CA THR A 43 -8.40 5.55 -11.85
C THR A 43 -7.19 4.73 -11.43
N CYS A 44 -7.09 4.45 -10.14
CA CYS A 44 -6.06 3.58 -9.59
C CYS A 44 -6.21 2.12 -10.04
N ILE A 45 -5.17 1.33 -9.83
CA ILE A 45 -5.13 -0.08 -10.21
C ILE A 45 -6.18 -0.85 -9.38
N PRO A 46 -6.96 -1.78 -9.95
CA PRO A 46 -7.92 -2.55 -9.14
C PRO A 46 -7.20 -3.37 -8.05
N GLU A 47 -7.81 -3.54 -6.88
CA GLU A 47 -7.30 -4.47 -5.85
C GLU A 47 -7.20 -5.89 -6.44
N GLY A 48 -6.17 -6.65 -6.06
CA GLY A 48 -5.87 -7.95 -6.64
C GLY A 48 -4.37 -8.26 -6.70
N GLU A 49 -4.02 -9.45 -7.18
CA GLU A 49 -2.64 -9.88 -7.38
C GLU A 49 -2.31 -10.00 -8.87
N TYR A 50 -1.20 -9.39 -9.28
CA TYR A 50 -0.74 -9.33 -10.66
C TYR A 50 0.70 -9.82 -10.80
N ASP A 51 1.00 -10.52 -11.89
CA ASP A 51 2.38 -10.84 -12.25
C ASP A 51 3.11 -9.58 -12.73
N ILE A 52 4.42 -9.47 -12.47
CA ILE A 52 5.28 -8.41 -13.02
C ILE A 52 6.25 -9.02 -14.03
N LYS A 53 6.30 -8.43 -15.23
CA LYS A 53 7.29 -8.74 -16.27
C LYS A 53 8.09 -7.51 -16.67
N LEU A 54 9.16 -7.73 -17.44
CA LEU A 54 9.91 -6.65 -18.07
C LEU A 54 9.33 -6.35 -19.46
N ARG A 55 8.91 -5.11 -19.66
CA ARG A 55 8.48 -4.60 -20.98
C ARG A 55 9.62 -3.84 -21.66
N THR A 56 10.09 -4.34 -22.79
CA THR A 56 11.29 -3.84 -23.50
C THR A 56 10.98 -2.93 -24.70
N VAL A 57 9.74 -2.48 -24.84
CA VAL A 57 9.29 -1.58 -25.93
C VAL A 57 8.59 -0.34 -25.36
N GLY A 58 8.21 0.61 -26.21
CA GLY A 58 7.44 1.82 -25.86
C GLY A 58 8.26 2.97 -25.26
N GLY A 59 7.66 4.16 -25.25
CA GLY A 59 8.36 5.41 -24.93
C GLY A 59 8.99 5.46 -23.53
N PHE A 60 8.35 4.86 -22.51
CA PHE A 60 8.96 4.75 -21.18
C PHE A 60 10.25 3.92 -21.22
N ASN A 61 10.24 2.76 -21.88
CA ASN A 61 11.42 1.93 -22.00
C ASN A 61 12.55 2.65 -22.74
N GLU A 62 12.26 3.35 -23.83
CA GLU A 62 13.24 4.12 -24.59
C GLU A 62 13.87 5.23 -23.75
N ARG A 63 13.05 6.01 -23.03
CA ARG A 63 13.52 7.06 -22.12
C ARG A 63 14.40 6.49 -21.01
N TYR A 64 13.99 5.38 -20.40
CA TYR A 64 14.71 4.77 -19.29
C TYR A 64 15.99 4.05 -19.74
N THR A 65 16.01 3.50 -20.95
CA THR A 65 17.23 2.96 -21.56
C THR A 65 18.30 4.06 -21.70
N LYS A 66 17.90 5.25 -22.16
CA LYS A 66 18.81 6.42 -22.25
C LYS A 66 19.20 6.96 -20.87
N LYS A 67 18.24 7.02 -19.93
CA LYS A 67 18.46 7.58 -18.59
C LYS A 67 19.32 6.67 -17.69
N TYR A 68 19.18 5.35 -17.82
CA TYR A 68 19.77 4.35 -16.94
C TYR A 68 20.46 3.20 -17.72
N PRO A 69 21.41 3.52 -18.62
CA PRO A 69 21.96 2.54 -19.57
C PRO A 69 22.65 1.35 -18.88
N THR A 70 23.18 1.55 -17.68
CA THR A 70 23.96 0.52 -16.98
C THR A 70 23.09 -0.61 -16.41
N PHE A 71 21.86 -0.32 -15.97
CA PHE A 71 21.03 -1.29 -15.24
C PHE A 71 19.61 -1.46 -15.78
N HIS A 72 19.10 -0.59 -16.65
CA HIS A 72 17.76 -0.74 -17.20
C HIS A 72 17.69 -1.89 -18.21
N ARG A 73 16.71 -2.77 -18.07
CA ARG A 73 16.49 -3.99 -18.89
C ARG A 73 15.05 -4.14 -19.37
N GLY A 74 14.24 -3.11 -19.22
CA GLY A 74 12.79 -3.15 -19.46
C GLY A 74 12.03 -2.46 -18.32
N MET A 75 10.86 -1.91 -18.60
CA MET A 75 10.00 -1.35 -17.55
C MET A 75 9.37 -2.48 -16.72
N LEU A 76 9.22 -2.27 -15.40
CA LEU A 76 8.41 -3.15 -14.57
C LEU A 76 6.94 -2.98 -14.98
N TRP A 77 6.33 -4.04 -15.50
CA TRP A 77 5.01 -4.01 -16.12
C TRP A 77 4.09 -5.04 -15.49
N LEU A 78 2.99 -4.57 -14.91
CA LEU A 78 1.94 -5.40 -14.34
C LEU A 78 1.13 -6.07 -15.46
N GLN A 79 0.95 -7.38 -15.36
CA GLN A 79 0.25 -8.19 -16.34
C GLN A 79 -1.24 -8.25 -16.04
N ASP A 80 -2.05 -8.28 -17.11
CA ASP A 80 -3.47 -8.64 -17.07
C ASP A 80 -4.32 -7.81 -16.09
N VAL A 81 -3.98 -6.52 -15.95
CA VAL A 81 -4.73 -5.59 -15.10
C VAL A 81 -6.09 -5.26 -15.75
N PRO A 82 -7.24 -5.58 -15.10
CA PRO A 82 -8.56 -5.44 -15.71
C PRO A 82 -8.89 -4.02 -16.17
N GLY A 83 -9.11 -3.85 -17.47
CA GLY A 83 -9.47 -2.56 -18.07
C GLY A 83 -8.29 -1.61 -18.30
N PHE A 84 -7.05 -2.01 -17.99
CA PHE A 84 -5.86 -1.19 -18.19
C PHE A 84 -4.90 -1.84 -19.18
N GLU A 85 -4.15 -1.00 -19.90
CA GLU A 85 -3.05 -1.43 -20.73
C GLU A 85 -1.74 -0.80 -20.23
N TRP A 86 -0.68 -1.61 -20.25
CA TRP A 86 0.70 -1.16 -19.99
C TRP A 86 0.89 -0.43 -18.65
N ILE A 87 0.36 -0.97 -17.56
CA ILE A 87 0.57 -0.43 -16.22
C ILE A 87 2.00 -0.64 -15.75
N LEU A 88 2.73 0.47 -15.58
CA LEU A 88 4.14 0.46 -15.21
C LEU A 88 4.33 0.92 -13.77
N ILE A 89 5.41 0.45 -13.15
CA ILE A 89 5.99 1.09 -11.97
C ILE A 89 7.06 2.07 -12.46
N HIS A 90 6.93 3.36 -12.12
CA HIS A 90 7.88 4.37 -12.59
C HIS A 90 8.11 5.49 -11.57
N GLN A 91 9.02 6.40 -11.94
CA GLN A 91 9.29 7.60 -11.15
C GLN A 91 8.30 8.69 -11.58
N GLY A 92 7.95 9.57 -10.65
CA GLY A 92 7.12 10.73 -10.83
C GLY A 92 6.88 11.35 -9.47
N ASN A 93 6.34 12.57 -9.42
CA ASN A 93 6.20 13.27 -8.15
C ASN A 93 4.76 13.64 -7.82
N THR A 94 3.86 13.62 -8.81
CA THR A 94 2.46 14.05 -8.72
C THR A 94 1.57 13.08 -9.51
N ASP A 95 0.27 13.11 -9.24
CA ASP A 95 -0.82 12.43 -9.96
C ASP A 95 -0.89 12.77 -11.46
N GLU A 96 -0.50 13.97 -11.89
CA GLU A 96 -0.42 14.31 -13.32
C GLU A 96 0.52 13.39 -14.11
N HIS A 97 1.38 12.63 -13.42
CA HIS A 97 2.26 11.63 -14.00
C HIS A 97 1.71 10.20 -13.93
N THR A 98 0.61 9.96 -13.22
CA THR A 98 -0.11 8.69 -13.20
C THR A 98 -1.14 8.69 -14.32
N SER A 99 -1.03 7.73 -15.22
CA SER A 99 -2.07 7.42 -16.20
C SER A 99 -2.61 6.03 -15.86
N GLY A 100 -3.03 5.85 -14.61
CA GLY A 100 -3.29 4.55 -13.99
C GLY A 100 -2.03 3.75 -13.59
N CYS A 101 -0.83 4.32 -13.69
CA CYS A 101 0.43 3.66 -13.32
C CYS A 101 0.76 3.84 -11.83
N LEU A 102 1.69 3.04 -11.31
CA LEU A 102 2.20 3.17 -9.93
C LEU A 102 3.44 4.07 -9.90
N ILE A 103 3.35 5.19 -9.18
CA ILE A 103 4.51 6.02 -8.85
C ILE A 103 5.08 5.60 -7.49
N VAL A 104 6.40 5.69 -7.34
CA VAL A 104 7.11 5.40 -6.08
C VAL A 104 7.97 6.57 -5.60
N GLY A 105 8.11 6.74 -4.28
CA GLY A 105 8.97 7.77 -3.66
C GLY A 105 9.41 7.46 -2.22
N ASN A 106 10.43 8.15 -1.73
CA ASN A 106 10.97 7.95 -0.36
C ASN A 106 10.28 8.83 0.69
N SER A 107 9.47 9.80 0.26
CA SER A 107 8.58 10.57 1.12
C SER A 107 7.22 10.75 0.46
N GLN A 108 6.21 11.08 1.25
CA GLN A 108 4.83 11.24 0.79
C GLN A 108 4.16 12.36 1.57
N GLN A 109 3.38 13.20 0.86
CA GLN A 109 2.55 14.24 1.44
C GLN A 109 1.17 13.66 1.80
N ASP A 110 0.64 14.07 2.94
CA ASP A 110 -0.73 13.80 3.38
C ASP A 110 -1.74 14.45 2.40
N LEU A 111 -2.73 13.66 1.94
CA LEU A 111 -3.76 14.15 1.01
C LEU A 111 -4.71 15.18 1.63
N ASP A 112 -4.78 15.27 2.97
CA ASP A 112 -5.56 16.30 3.66
C ASP A 112 -4.89 17.69 3.55
N VAL A 113 -3.59 17.73 3.24
CA VAL A 113 -2.84 18.97 2.97
C VAL A 113 -2.92 19.36 1.50
N ASN A 114 -2.86 18.38 0.59
CA ASN A 114 -2.99 18.60 -0.85
C ASN A 114 -3.61 17.37 -1.52
N PHE A 115 -4.79 17.57 -2.12
CA PHE A 115 -5.60 16.49 -2.68
C PHE A 115 -4.99 15.81 -3.91
N ASN A 116 -4.09 16.48 -4.64
CA ASN A 116 -3.36 15.90 -5.79
C ASN A 116 -2.30 14.86 -5.37
N GLY A 117 -1.91 14.87 -4.09
CA GLY A 117 -0.83 14.04 -3.58
C GLY A 117 0.55 14.38 -4.14
N MET A 118 1.57 14.00 -3.37
CA MET A 118 2.95 14.19 -3.79
C MET A 118 3.84 13.13 -3.17
N VAL A 119 4.76 12.59 -3.96
CA VAL A 119 5.88 11.80 -3.45
C VAL A 119 7.23 12.46 -3.78
N GLY A 120 8.16 12.38 -2.83
CA GLY A 120 9.51 12.93 -2.96
C GLY A 120 10.56 11.86 -3.25
N SER A 121 11.68 12.29 -3.84
CA SER A 121 12.85 11.43 -4.13
C SER A 121 12.51 10.16 -4.93
N SER A 122 11.59 10.29 -5.89
CA SER A 122 11.07 9.20 -6.71
C SER A 122 12.13 8.47 -7.53
N ALA A 123 13.13 9.20 -8.03
CA ALA A 123 14.25 8.60 -8.76
C ALA A 123 15.07 7.64 -7.89
N ASP A 124 15.28 7.96 -6.61
CA ASP A 124 16.04 7.11 -5.69
C ASP A 124 15.23 5.88 -5.27
N ALA A 125 13.96 6.07 -4.92
CA ALA A 125 13.03 4.99 -4.64
C ALA A 125 12.95 4.00 -5.81
N TYR A 126 12.77 4.52 -7.04
CA TYR A 126 12.71 3.71 -8.25
C TYR A 126 14.01 2.92 -8.47
N LYS A 127 15.19 3.55 -8.38
CA LYS A 127 16.48 2.84 -8.57
C LYS A 127 16.67 1.70 -7.59
N LYS A 128 16.28 1.90 -6.32
CA LYS A 128 16.39 0.90 -5.26
C LYS A 128 15.47 -0.29 -5.53
N LEU A 129 14.18 -0.02 -5.74
CA LEU A 129 13.17 -1.03 -6.05
C LEU A 129 13.52 -1.78 -7.34
N TYR A 130 13.80 -1.05 -8.42
CA TYR A 130 14.00 -1.61 -9.75
C TYR A 130 15.09 -2.67 -9.77
N ARG A 131 16.23 -2.42 -9.10
CA ARG A 131 17.35 -3.37 -9.10
C ARG A 131 16.99 -4.69 -8.42
N LYS A 132 16.19 -4.66 -7.36
CA LYS A 132 15.71 -5.87 -6.67
C LYS A 132 14.77 -6.64 -7.57
N VAL A 133 13.75 -5.95 -8.09
CA VAL A 133 12.66 -6.57 -8.86
C VAL A 133 13.17 -7.10 -10.21
N SER A 134 13.86 -6.27 -10.99
CA SER A 134 14.42 -6.72 -12.28
C SER A 134 15.48 -7.81 -12.08
N GLY A 135 16.28 -7.75 -11.02
CA GLY A 135 17.24 -8.80 -10.67
C GLY A 135 16.57 -10.15 -10.40
N ALA A 136 15.43 -10.16 -9.69
CA ALA A 136 14.65 -11.37 -9.45
C ALA A 136 14.06 -11.91 -10.76
N ILE A 137 13.43 -11.05 -11.58
CA ILE A 137 12.87 -11.45 -12.88
C ILE A 137 13.96 -12.05 -13.79
N LEU A 138 15.13 -11.41 -13.87
CA LEU A 138 16.24 -11.86 -14.73
C LEU A 138 16.87 -13.18 -14.26
N LYS A 139 16.72 -13.54 -12.99
CA LYS A 139 17.10 -14.87 -12.47
C LYS A 139 16.07 -15.95 -12.78
N GLY A 140 14.89 -15.58 -13.28
CA GLY A 140 13.77 -16.48 -13.53
C GLY A 140 12.82 -16.64 -12.34
N ASP A 141 12.96 -15.82 -11.30
CA ASP A 141 12.04 -15.86 -10.16
C ASP A 141 10.66 -15.33 -10.57
N LYS A 142 9.60 -15.98 -10.08
CA LYS A 142 8.25 -15.42 -10.17
C LYS A 142 8.17 -14.16 -9.30
N VAL A 143 7.67 -13.07 -9.89
CA VAL A 143 7.45 -11.79 -9.21
C VAL A 143 5.99 -11.40 -9.34
N THR A 144 5.32 -11.18 -8.21
CA THR A 144 3.94 -10.70 -8.15
C THR A 144 3.83 -9.42 -7.34
N ILE A 145 2.75 -8.67 -7.55
CA ILE A 145 2.37 -7.49 -6.77
C ILE A 145 0.91 -7.59 -6.38
N GLU A 146 0.64 -7.48 -5.09
CA GLU A 146 -0.69 -7.46 -4.52
C GLU A 146 -1.09 -6.04 -4.16
N TYR A 147 -2.29 -5.62 -4.56
CA TYR A 147 -2.91 -4.36 -4.17
C TYR A 147 -4.01 -4.62 -3.17
N SER A 148 -3.93 -3.95 -2.03
CA SER A 148 -4.96 -3.95 -1.00
C SER A 148 -5.05 -2.59 -0.34
N LYS A 149 -6.09 -2.38 0.45
CA LYS A 149 -6.20 -1.25 1.37
C LYS A 149 -5.85 -1.67 2.77
N ILE A 150 -5.38 -0.71 3.56
CA ILE A 150 -5.12 -0.94 4.96
C ILE A 150 -6.44 -1.28 5.66
N MET A 151 -6.54 -2.50 6.18
CA MET A 151 -7.65 -2.95 7.00
C MET A 151 -7.21 -2.82 8.45
N LEU A 152 -7.13 -1.57 8.92
CA LEU A 152 -7.18 -1.31 10.35
C LEU A 152 -8.65 -1.26 10.71
N ASP A 153 -9.28 -2.43 10.77
CA ASP A 153 -10.48 -2.51 11.57
C ASP A 153 -10.05 -1.94 12.93
N LYS A 154 -10.68 -0.85 13.36
CA LYS A 154 -10.92 -0.75 14.78
C LYS A 154 -11.63 -2.07 15.06
N GLU A 155 -10.95 -2.97 15.74
CA GLU A 155 -11.64 -3.57 16.85
C GLU A 155 -12.23 -2.36 17.61
N GLU A 156 -13.48 -1.99 17.27
CA GLU A 156 -14.43 -1.84 18.36
C GLU A 156 -14.09 -3.02 19.23
N ARG A 157 -13.63 -2.72 20.45
CA ARG A 157 -13.42 -3.74 21.45
C ARG A 157 -14.79 -4.37 21.66
N THR A 158 -15.21 -5.26 20.76
CA THR A 158 -16.28 -6.20 20.96
C THR A 158 -15.73 -7.02 22.08
N SER A 159 -16.21 -6.69 23.28
CA SER A 159 -16.07 -7.48 24.47
C SER A 159 -16.11 -8.92 24.04
N CYS A 160 -14.96 -9.61 24.11
CA CYS A 160 -14.91 -11.03 23.81
C CYS A 160 -16.07 -11.70 24.55
N CYS A 161 -16.73 -12.70 23.96
CA CYS A 161 -17.80 -13.45 24.62
C CYS A 161 -17.34 -14.14 25.94
N GLY A 162 -16.03 -14.10 26.26
CA GLY A 162 -15.46 -14.41 27.57
C GLY A 162 -15.26 -13.21 28.53
N CYS A 163 -15.24 -11.99 28.02
CA CYS A 163 -15.07 -10.74 28.78
C CYS A 163 -16.31 -10.41 29.61
N GLU A 164 -17.54 -10.63 29.12
CA GLU A 164 -18.75 -10.45 29.94
C GLU A 164 -18.72 -11.34 31.20
N LYS A 165 -18.23 -12.58 31.08
CA LYS A 165 -18.08 -13.47 32.25
C LYS A 165 -17.02 -12.92 33.22
N ILE A 166 -15.89 -12.45 32.70
CA ILE A 166 -14.81 -11.88 33.51
C ILE A 166 -15.26 -10.57 34.18
N ASP A 167 -15.96 -9.70 33.47
CA ASP A 167 -16.49 -8.43 33.95
C ASP A 167 -17.58 -8.65 35.01
N ASN A 168 -18.46 -9.63 34.81
CA ASN A 168 -19.45 -10.04 35.81
C ASN A 168 -18.78 -10.62 37.07
N ILE A 169 -17.69 -11.39 36.92
CA ILE A 169 -16.90 -11.89 38.06
C ILE A 169 -16.23 -10.72 38.79
N LEU A 170 -15.58 -9.80 38.09
CA LEU A 170 -14.92 -8.63 38.66
C LEU A 170 -15.91 -7.73 39.43
N ASN A 171 -17.10 -7.51 38.86
CA ASN A 171 -18.18 -6.78 39.52
C ASN A 171 -18.67 -7.49 40.78
N GLY A 172 -18.83 -8.82 40.73
CA GLY A 172 -19.18 -9.65 41.88
C GLY A 172 -18.14 -9.56 43.01
N VAL A 173 -16.86 -9.69 42.67
CA VAL A 173 -15.75 -9.57 43.63
C VAL A 173 -15.74 -8.19 44.29
N SER A 174 -15.92 -7.12 43.51
CA SER A 174 -15.97 -5.75 44.05
C SER A 174 -17.13 -5.54 45.04
N GLN A 175 -18.30 -6.13 44.79
CA GLN A 175 -19.43 -6.08 45.72
C GLN A 175 -19.16 -6.85 47.03
N ILE A 176 -18.50 -8.01 46.93
CA ILE A 176 -18.12 -8.80 48.10
C ILE A 176 -17.12 -8.04 48.97
N GLU A 177 -16.11 -7.41 48.36
CA GLU A 177 -15.14 -6.58 49.08
C GLU A 177 -15.80 -5.40 49.80
N LYS A 178 -16.76 -4.73 49.14
CA LYS A 178 -17.54 -3.65 49.78
C LYS A 178 -18.34 -4.16 50.98
N LYS A 179 -19.01 -5.32 50.88
CA LYS A 179 -19.76 -5.92 51.99
C LYS A 179 -18.84 -6.36 53.13
N LEU A 180 -17.67 -6.93 52.83
CA LEU A 180 -16.67 -7.29 53.84
C LEU A 180 -16.13 -6.06 54.57
N LYS A 181 -15.83 -4.98 53.84
CA LYS A 181 -15.45 -3.69 54.46
C LYS A 181 -16.56 -3.16 55.36
N LEU A 182 -17.81 -3.14 54.88
CA LEU A 182 -18.95 -2.67 55.67
C LEU A 182 -19.19 -3.54 56.92
N SER A 183 -19.04 -4.85 56.84
CA SER A 183 -19.16 -5.77 57.99
C SER A 183 -18.07 -5.57 59.04
N LYS A 184 -16.91 -5.04 58.64
CA LYS A 184 -15.82 -4.68 59.56
C LYS A 184 -16.03 -3.33 60.23
N LEU A 185 -16.93 -2.49 59.71
CA LEU A 185 -17.33 -1.21 60.31
C LEU A 185 -18.49 -1.32 61.31
N ILE A 186 -19.17 -2.48 61.37
CA ILE A 186 -20.35 -2.73 62.22
C ILE A 186 -19.98 -3.62 63.43
N LYS A 187 -18.68 -3.78 63.72
CA LYS A 187 -18.16 -4.37 64.97
C LYS A 187 -17.42 -3.31 65.76
#